data_AF-A0A936XW87-F1
#
_entry.id   AF-A0A936XW87-F1
#
_cell.length_a   1.000
_cell.length_b   1.000
_cell.length_c   1.000
_cell.angle_alpha   90.00
_cell.angle_beta   90.00
_cell.angle_gamma   90.00
#
_symmetry.space_group_name_H-M   'P 1'
#
loop_
_entity.id
_entity.type
_entity.pdbx_description
1 polymer ?
#
loop_
_entity_poly.entity_id
_entity_poly.type
_entity_poly.pdbx_seq_one_letter_code
_entity_poly.pdbx_strand_id
1 'polypeptide(L)' 'MQTDLFISYETVRTHVKHIYKKLHVASRSEAVLKAIQQGLS' A
#
# COMPACT_ATOMS: atom_id res chain seq x y z
N MET A 1 -20.57 -1.86 -7.81
CA MET A 1 -19.84 -2.92 -8.55
C MET A 1 -18.65 -3.33 -7.70
N GLN A 2 -18.79 -4.36 -6.88
CA GLN A 2 -17.81 -4.80 -5.87
C GLN A 2 -16.90 -5.82 -6.54
N THR A 3 -15.66 -5.44 -6.82
CA THR A 3 -14.72 -6.27 -7.60
C THR A 3 -14.10 -7.34 -6.73
N ASP A 4 -14.34 -8.58 -7.14
CA ASP A 4 -13.99 -9.85 -6.51
C ASP A 4 -12.50 -10.01 -6.18
N LEU A 5 -12.18 -9.81 -4.92
CA LEU A 5 -11.02 -10.39 -4.29
C LEU A 5 -11.58 -11.14 -3.07
N PHE A 6 -11.39 -12.46 -2.98
CA PHE A 6 -11.88 -13.31 -1.87
C PHE A 6 -11.22 -13.00 -0.52
N ILE A 7 -10.81 -11.75 -0.29
CA ILE A 7 -10.08 -11.30 0.89
C ILE A 7 -10.87 -10.21 1.59
N SER A 8 -10.83 -10.23 2.92
CA SER A 8 -11.51 -9.24 3.73
C SER A 8 -10.78 -7.89 3.69
N TYR A 9 -11.49 -6.83 4.06
CA TYR A 9 -10.88 -5.51 4.23
C TYR A 9 -9.72 -5.52 5.24
N GLU A 10 -9.81 -6.34 6.28
CA GLU A 10 -8.74 -6.52 7.26
C GLU A 10 -7.49 -7.15 6.66
N THR A 11 -7.65 -8.13 5.77
CA THR A 11 -6.55 -8.73 5.00
C THR A 11 -5.85 -7.67 4.15
N VAL A 12 -6.61 -6.86 3.40
CA VAL A 12 -6.06 -5.74 2.61
C VAL A 12 -5.27 -4.78 3.51
N ARG A 13 -5.85 -4.34 4.64
CA ARG A 13 -5.20 -3.42 5.58
C ARG A 13 -3.87 -4.00 6.12
N THR A 14 -3.84 -5.30 6.38
CA THR A 14 -2.62 -5.99 6.85
C THR A 14 -1.55 -6.01 5.76
N HIS A 15 -1.90 -6.32 4.52
CA HIS A 15 -0.96 -6.27 3.40
C HIS A 15 -0.42 -4.85 3.17
N VAL A 16 -1.27 -3.83 3.21
CA VAL A 16 -0.84 -2.43 3.08
C VAL A 16 0.15 -2.03 4.17
N LYS A 17 -0.10 -2.43 5.43
CA LYS A 17 0.85 -2.20 6.54
C LYS A 17 2.20 -2.86 6.29
N HIS A 18 2.22 -4.09 5.78
CA HIS A 18 3.47 -4.77 5.44
C HIS A 18 4.21 -4.08 4.30
N ILE A 19 3.51 -3.59 3.28
CA ILE A 19 4.11 -2.80 2.20
C ILE A 19 4.74 -1.52 2.77
N TYR A 20 4.02 -0.79 3.63
CA TYR A 20 4.55 0.41 4.29
C TYR A 20 5.80 0.12 5.10
N LYS A 21 5.82 -1.00 5.86
CA LYS A 21 7.01 -1.46 6.57
C LYS A 21 8.18 -1.75 5.64
N LYS A 22 7.96 -2.45 4.53
CA LYS A 22 9.00 -2.77 3.53
C LYS A 22 9.52 -1.52 2.82
N LEU A 23 8.65 -0.56 2.55
CA LEU A 23 9.01 0.72 1.96
C LEU A 23 9.58 1.70 2.99
N HIS A 24 9.56 1.39 4.28
CA HIS A 24 9.95 2.30 5.37
C HIS A 24 9.20 3.65 5.28
N VAL A 25 7.86 3.58 5.17
CA VAL A 25 6.96 4.75 5.14
C VAL A 25 5.83 4.57 6.17
N ALA A 26 5.27 5.67 6.66
CA ALA A 26 4.19 5.67 7.65
C ALA A 26 2.81 5.95 7.05
N SER A 27 2.75 6.52 5.85
CA SER A 27 1.49 6.99 5.24
C SER A 27 1.39 6.71 3.74
N ARG A 28 0.16 6.77 3.20
CA ARG A 28 -0.09 6.65 1.76
C ARG A 28 0.66 7.75 0.99
N SER A 29 0.62 8.98 1.51
CA SER A 29 1.29 10.12 0.87
C SER A 29 2.80 9.92 0.80
N GLU A 30 3.43 9.44 1.88
CA GLU A 30 4.85 9.08 1.86
C GLU A 30 5.15 7.95 0.88
N ALA A 31 4.29 6.92 0.80
CA ALA A 31 4.44 5.84 -0.17
C ALA A 31 4.43 6.36 -1.62
N VAL A 32 3.52 7.29 -1.94
CA VAL A 32 3.41 7.92 -3.26
C VAL A 32 4.63 8.81 -3.54
N LEU A 33 5.04 9.65 -2.58
CA LEU A 33 6.23 10.49 -2.72
C LEU A 33 7.48 9.66 -2.95
N LYS A 34 7.64 8.57 -2.20
CA LYS A 34 8.78 7.66 -2.36
C LYS A 34 8.76 6.95 -3.71
N ALA A 35 7.58 6.54 -4.20
CA ALA A 35 7.44 5.96 -5.53
C ALA A 35 7.87 6.94 -6.63
N ILE A 36 7.45 8.21 -6.53
CA ILE A 36 7.87 9.27 -7.46
C ILE A 36 9.39 9.48 -7.38
N GLN A 37 9.97 9.55 -6.18
CA GLN A 37 11.43 9.69 -5.99
C GLN A 37 12.23 8.52 -6.57
N GLN A 38 11.65 7.31 -6.56
CA GLN A 38 12.27 6.11 -7.11
C GLN A 38 11.97 5.88 -8.59
N GLY A 39 11.23 6.78 -9.25
CA GLY A 39 10.87 6.64 -10.67
C GLY A 39 9.86 5.51 -10.95
N LEU A 40 9.10 5.10 -9.94
CA LEU A 40 8.10 4.01 -9.99
C LEU A 40 6.67 4.54 -10.26
N SER A 41 6.53 5.73 -10.85
CA SER A 41 5.24 6.40 -11.10
C SER A 41 4.49 5.84 -12.30
#